data_AF-A0A6I1W069-F1
#
_entry.id   AF-A0A6I1W069-F1
#
_cell.length_a   1.000
_cell.length_b   1.000
_cell.length_c   1.000
_cell.angle_alpha   90.00
_cell.angle_beta   90.00
_cell.angle_gamma   90.00
#
_symmetry.space_group_name_H-M   'P 1'
#
loop_
_entity.id
_entity.type
_entity.pdbx_description
1 polymer ?
#
loop_
_entity_poly.entity_id
_entity_poly.type
_entity_poly.pdbx_seq_one_letter_code
_entity_poly.pdbx_strand_id
1 'polypeptide(L)' 'LRQMLDVGEKYPNVKDMRRWVLEPALKELNTGTDLAVTAEPRRQGRKITGFIFTIAKTDQMALDI' A
#
# COMPACT_ATOMS: atom_id res chain seq x y z
N LEU A 1 10.36 1.10 -5.44
CA LEU A 1 9.50 1.01 -4.24
C LEU A 1 10.26 1.35 -2.95
N ARG A 2 11.27 0.58 -2.51
CA ARG A 2 11.98 0.85 -1.23
C ARG A 2 12.61 2.24 -1.14
N GLN A 3 13.24 2.71 -2.21
CA GLN A 3 13.80 4.07 -2.27
C GLN A 3 12.70 5.15 -2.23
N MET A 4 11.56 4.91 -2.90
CA MET A 4 10.44 5.87 -2.94
C MET A 4 9.74 6.01 -1.59
N LEU A 5 9.74 4.94 -0.80
CA LEU A 5 9.18 4.92 0.56
C LEU A 5 10.25 5.18 1.63
N ASP A 6 11.47 5.55 1.23
CA ASP A 6 12.64 5.78 2.08
C ASP A 6 12.89 4.70 3.16
N VAL A 7 12.69 3.44 2.77
CA VAL A 7 12.79 2.29 3.68
C VAL A 7 14.22 1.74 3.76
N GLY A 8 15.11 2.20 2.88
CA GLY A 8 16.50 1.73 2.79
C GLY A 8 16.60 0.21 2.67
N GLU A 9 17.48 -0.40 3.49
CA GLU A 9 17.65 -1.85 3.59
C GLU A 9 16.73 -2.51 4.63
N LYS A 10 15.85 -1.75 5.29
CA LYS A 10 14.90 -2.30 6.26
C LYS A 10 13.90 -3.22 5.56
N TYR A 11 13.49 -4.27 6.25
CA TYR A 11 12.58 -5.30 5.74
C TYR A 11 13.09 -5.99 4.46
N PRO A 12 14.14 -6.82 4.57
CA PRO A 12 14.69 -7.56 3.41
C PRO A 12 13.61 -8.44 2.76
N ASN A 13 12.72 -9.02 3.56
CA ASN A 13 11.57 -9.76 3.09
C ASN A 13 10.44 -8.81 2.65
N VAL A 14 9.94 -9.01 1.43
CA VAL A 14 8.80 -8.27 0.89
C VAL A 14 7.53 -8.46 1.72
N LYS A 15 7.37 -9.61 2.37
CA LYS A 15 6.25 -9.89 3.30
C LYS A 15 6.25 -8.93 4.48
N ASP A 16 7.41 -8.71 5.09
CA ASP A 16 7.53 -7.85 6.26
C ASP A 16 7.36 -6.38 5.86
N MET A 17 7.95 -5.97 4.74
CA MET A 17 7.76 -4.62 4.19
C MET A 17 6.28 -4.35 3.89
N ARG A 18 5.55 -5.34 3.34
CA ARG A 18 4.12 -5.21 3.11
C ARG A 18 3.34 -5.02 4.41
N ARG A 19 3.59 -5.88 5.40
CA ARG A 19 2.88 -5.88 6.68
C ARG A 19 3.12 -4.60 7.49
N TRP A 20 4.35 -4.12 7.53
CA TRP A 20 4.75 -3.02 8.42
C TRP A 20 4.79 -1.65 7.76
N VAL A 21 4.80 -1.57 6.42
CA VAL A 21 4.86 -0.30 5.69
C VAL A 21 3.63 -0.11 4.82
N LEU A 22 3.33 -1.06 3.92
CA LEU A 22 2.23 -0.89 2.97
C LEU A 22 0.86 -0.96 3.65
N GLU A 23 0.61 -1.98 4.47
CA GLU A 23 -0.69 -2.16 5.15
C GLU A 23 -1.07 -0.97 6.06
N PRO A 24 -0.19 -0.46 6.95
CA PRO A 24 -0.53 0.72 7.74
C PRO A 24 -0.72 1.97 6.87
N ALA A 25 0.13 2.20 5.86
CA ALA A 25 -0.01 3.35 4.97
C ALA A 25 -1.34 3.31 4.18
N LEU A 26 -1.75 2.13 3.68
CA LEU A 26 -3.03 1.97 3.00
C LEU A 26 -4.20 2.19 3.96
N LYS A 27 -4.10 1.74 5.20
CA LYS A 27 -5.14 1.95 6.21
C LYS A 27 -5.30 3.44 6.53
N GLU A 28 -4.20 4.14 6.74
CA GLU A 28 -4.20 5.58 7.00
C GLU A 28 -4.78 6.37 5.83
N LEU A 29 -4.36 6.07 4.60
CA LEU A 29 -4.88 6.74 3.39
C LEU A 29 -6.39 6.52 3.22
N ASN A 30 -6.86 5.27 3.30
CA ASN A 30 -8.28 4.96 3.15
C ASN A 30 -9.15 5.49 4.30
N THR A 31 -8.57 5.79 5.47
CA THR A 31 -9.32 6.34 6.62
C THR A 31 -9.28 7.86 6.66
N GLY A 32 -8.15 8.46 6.30
CA GLY A 32 -7.89 9.89 6.44
C GLY A 32 -8.11 10.72 5.18
N THR A 33 -8.43 10.09 4.05
CA THR A 33 -8.65 10.77 2.77
C THR A 33 -9.88 10.23 2.04
N ASP A 34 -10.36 10.98 1.06
CA ASP A 34 -11.40 10.58 0.11
C ASP A 34 -10.88 9.65 -1.00
N LEU A 35 -9.73 9.03 -0.79
CA LEU A 35 -9.09 8.15 -1.75
C LEU A 35 -9.27 6.69 -1.35
N ALA A 36 -9.75 5.88 -2.30
CA ALA A 36 -9.66 4.43 -2.22
C ALA A 36 -8.32 3.98 -2.83
N VAL A 37 -7.39 3.57 -1.98
CA VAL A 37 -6.07 3.08 -2.38
C VAL A 37 -5.94 1.60 -2.05
N THR A 38 -5.61 0.78 -3.04
CA THR A 38 -5.28 -0.64 -2.86
C THR A 38 -3.91 -0.95 -3.45
N ALA A 39 -3.20 -1.93 -2.85
CA ALA A 39 -1.94 -2.41 -3.37
C ALA A 39 -1.95 -3.93 -3.50
N GLU A 40 -1.83 -4.42 -4.74
CA GLU A 40 -1.80 -5.85 -5.05
C GLU A 40 -0.38 -6.30 -5.42
N PRO A 41 0.11 -7.44 -4.90
CA PRO A 41 1.42 -7.94 -5.25
C PRO A 41 1.44 -8.46 -6.70
N ARG A 42 2.30 -7.88 -7.54
CA ARG A 42 2.60 -8.41 -8.88
C ARG A 42 3.53 -9.61 -8.74
N ARG A 43 3.02 -10.79 -9.08
CA ARG A 43 3.78 -12.05 -9.06
C ARG A 43 4.31 -12.39 -10.44
N GLN A 44 5.55 -12.84 -10.48
CA GLN A 44 6.15 -13.51 -11.64
C GLN A 44 6.59 -14.90 -11.18
N GLY A 45 5.76 -15.90 -11.46
CA GLY A 45 5.90 -17.23 -10.90
C GLY A 45 5.83 -17.21 -9.36
N ARG A 46 6.87 -17.73 -8.70
CA ARG A 46 6.95 -17.81 -7.23
C ARG A 46 7.46 -16.52 -6.55
N LYS A 47 7.97 -15.55 -7.33
CA LYS A 47 8.55 -14.32 -6.80
C LYS A 47 7.58 -13.14 -6.96
N ILE A 48 7.55 -12.26 -5.96
CA ILE A 48 6.87 -10.95 -6.08
C ILE A 48 7.89 -9.99 -6.68
N THR A 49 7.56 -9.41 -7.84
CA THR A 49 8.46 -8.50 -8.55
C THR A 49 8.08 -7.03 -8.36
N GLY A 50 6.86 -6.76 -7.90
CA GLY A 50 6.40 -5.42 -7.60
C GLY A 50 5.03 -5.39 -6.96
N PHE A 51 4.47 -4.19 -6.88
CA PHE A 51 3.10 -3.95 -6.42
C PHE A 51 2.39 -3.08 -7.45
N ILE A 52 1.13 -3.39 -7.70
CA ILE A 52 0.24 -2.58 -8.52
C ILE A 52 -0.62 -1.78 -7.54
N PHE A 53 -0.53 -0.45 -7.65
CA PHE A 53 -1.33 0.46 -6.86
C PHE A 53 -2.52 0.90 -7.69
N THR A 54 -3.72 0.71 -7.15
CA THR A 54 -4.95 1.25 -7.73
C THR A 54 -5.42 2.36 -6.80
N ILE A 55 -5.49 3.58 -7.33
CA ILE A 55 -5.93 4.76 -6.62
C ILE A 55 -7.18 5.24 -7.33
N ALA A 56 -8.30 5.25 -6.63
CA ALA A 56 -9.55 5.82 -7.09
C ALA A 56 -9.97 6.94 -6.15
N LYS A 57 -10.53 8.01 -6.69
CA LYS A 57 -11.18 9.02 -5.89
C LYS A 57 -12.56 8.50 -5.52
N THR A 58 -12.81 8.32 -4.23
CA THR A 58 -14.13 8.00 -3.74
C THR A 58 -14.89 9.32 -3.66
N ASP A 59 -15.71 9.62 -4.66
CA ASP A 59 -16.74 10.67 -4.53
C ASP A 59 -17.86 10.12 -3.63
N GLN A 60 -17.60 9.91 -2.33
CA GLN A 60 -18.68 9.75 -1.36
C GLN A 60 -18.17 9.98 0.08
N MET A 61 -18.85 10.91 0.73
CA MET A 61 -18.79 11.26 2.14
C MET A 61 -18.86 10.02 3.04
N ALA A 62 -17.83 9.78 3.84
CA ALA A 62 -17.97 9.01 5.07
C ALA A 62 -18.25 10.00 6.20
N LEU A 63 -19.54 10.28 6.42
CA LEU A 63 -20.03 10.74 7.71
C LEU A 63 -19.81 9.60 8.71
N ASP A 64 -19.12 9.90 9.81
CA ASP A 64 -19.43 9.28 11.09
C ASP A 64 -19.60 10.43 12.11
N ILE A 65 -20.80 10.45 12.71
CA ILE A 65 -21.26 11.34 13.78
C ILE A 65 -20.75 10.80 15.12
#